data_AF-A0A6N8HWM6-F1
#
_entry.id   AF-A0A6N8HWM6-F1
#
_cell.length_a   1.000
_cell.length_b   1.000
_cell.length_c   1.000
_cell.angle_alpha   90.00
_cell.angle_beta   90.00
_cell.angle_gamma   90.00
#
_symmetry.space_group_name_H-M   'P 1'
#
loop_
_entity.id
_entity.type
_entity.pdbx_description
1 polymer ?
#
loop_
_entity_poly.entity_id
_entity_poly.type
_entity_poly.pdbx_seq_one_letter_code
_entity_poly.pdbx_strand_id
1 'polypeptide(L)'
;MNIWINKVTNEVPFQDYADSFIFSITHETKGTIFSSLKDTWLDIGQRPISEIYEDLFIISLSVFAVDKRLSRWRTKDKWTRKIRISIPVLQLDKWEETKPNWNSTLSFLTGDIWDINFRQSVARYGDSSKPSRYPVDISKSTAVSLFSGGLDSFCGAIELLNKGESVCLLGHNEYPKLREKQESLLNLLRNNYPAQFVEFIGFTANSRAPKNQEDTVLKGTENTSRGRSLLFLCAAISLAGSIGSHIPVYIPENGFIGLNIPLTNSRKGTCSTRTTHPYFIRSFNEIDLPPKAVQIES
;
A
#
# COMPACT_ATOMS: atom_id res chain seq x y z
N MET A 1 4.08 12.81 17.61
CA MET A 1 2.77 13.34 17.16
C MET A 1 1.80 12.19 17.23
N ASN A 2 0.70 12.38 17.94
CA ASN A 2 -0.33 11.36 18.11
C ASN A 2 -1.28 11.40 16.90
N ILE A 3 -1.55 10.23 16.35
CA ILE A 3 -2.38 10.05 15.16
C ILE A 3 -3.43 8.99 15.46
N TRP A 4 -4.68 9.29 15.10
CA TRP A 4 -5.81 8.40 15.25
C TRP A 4 -6.40 8.06 13.89
N ILE A 5 -6.47 6.77 13.56
CA ILE A 5 -7.07 6.31 12.31
C ILE A 5 -8.51 5.86 12.56
N ASN A 6 -9.47 6.44 11.84
CA ASN A 6 -10.84 5.96 11.74
C ASN A 6 -11.03 5.19 10.43
N LYS A 7 -11.54 3.96 10.51
CA LYS A 7 -11.67 3.04 9.36
C LYS A 7 -13.04 3.09 8.71
N VAL A 8 -14.08 2.71 9.43
CA VAL A 8 -15.50 2.75 8.97
C VAL A 8 -16.32 3.68 9.87
N THR A 9 -16.17 3.51 11.17
CA THR A 9 -16.84 4.31 12.19
C THR A 9 -15.96 5.50 12.59
N ASN A 10 -16.59 6.64 12.86
CA ASN A 10 -15.90 7.78 13.45
C ASN A 10 -15.83 7.58 14.97
N GLU A 11 -14.72 7.00 15.43
CA GLU A 11 -14.42 6.88 16.86
C GLU A 11 -13.74 8.15 17.34
N VAL A 12 -14.09 8.54 18.57
CA VAL A 12 -13.46 9.66 19.27
C VAL A 12 -12.17 9.15 19.89
N PRO A 13 -11.01 9.78 19.60
CA PRO A 13 -9.75 9.44 20.27
C PRO A 13 -9.88 9.47 21.80
N PHE A 14 -9.29 8.49 22.47
CA PHE A 14 -9.34 8.34 23.92
C PHE A 14 -7.95 8.19 24.53
N GLN A 15 -7.86 8.34 25.86
CA GLN A 15 -6.63 8.19 26.65
C GLN A 15 -5.48 9.04 26.07
N ASP A 16 -4.32 8.42 25.84
CA ASP A 16 -3.09 9.02 25.30
C ASP A 16 -3.23 9.64 23.90
N TYR A 17 -4.38 9.50 23.25
CA TYR A 17 -4.65 10.02 21.91
C TYR A 17 -5.64 11.19 21.88
N ALA A 18 -6.04 11.75 23.03
CA ALA A 18 -7.02 12.84 23.08
C ALA A 18 -6.62 14.06 22.22
N ASP A 19 -5.32 14.36 22.11
CA ASP A 19 -4.76 15.47 21.32
C ASP A 19 -4.41 15.09 19.86
N SER A 20 -4.83 13.92 19.40
CA SER A 20 -4.42 13.37 18.10
C SER A 20 -5.04 14.08 16.90
N PHE A 21 -4.31 14.06 15.79
CA PHE A 21 -4.91 14.31 14.48
C PHE A 21 -5.63 13.07 13.99
N ILE A 22 -6.88 13.27 13.56
CA ILE A 22 -7.79 12.21 13.13
C ILE A 22 -7.69 12.07 11.61
N PHE A 23 -7.31 10.88 11.17
CA PHE A 23 -7.37 10.48 9.77
C PHE A 23 -8.53 9.51 9.57
N SER A 24 -9.49 9.84 8.70
CA SER A 24 -10.66 8.99 8.43
C SER A 24 -10.60 8.42 7.01
N ILE A 25 -10.78 7.11 6.88
CA ILE A 25 -10.83 6.37 5.60
C ILE A 25 -12.23 6.45 4.95
N THR A 26 -13.26 6.92 5.67
CA THR A 26 -14.67 6.86 5.25
C THR A 26 -15.20 7.99 4.37
N HIS A 27 -16.30 7.66 3.67
CA HIS A 27 -17.01 8.51 2.69
C HIS A 27 -18.03 9.49 3.27
N GLU A 28 -18.32 9.48 4.56
CA GLU A 28 -19.31 10.37 5.15
C GLU A 28 -18.75 11.79 5.33
N THR A 29 -18.70 12.53 4.21
CA THR A 29 -18.48 13.99 4.10
C THR A 29 -17.17 14.58 4.66
N LYS A 30 -16.40 13.83 5.45
CA LYS A 30 -15.19 14.29 6.17
C LYS A 30 -13.98 13.34 6.05
N GLY A 31 -14.01 12.38 5.13
CA GLY A 31 -12.87 11.49 4.87
C GLY A 31 -11.58 12.27 4.57
N THR A 32 -10.46 11.80 5.10
CA THR A 32 -9.13 12.37 4.89
C THR A 32 -8.18 11.38 4.24
N ILE A 33 -8.57 10.12 4.11
CA ILE A 33 -7.87 9.05 3.41
C ILE A 33 -8.83 8.47 2.38
N PHE A 34 -8.36 8.29 1.15
CA PHE A 34 -9.16 7.79 0.04
C PHE A 34 -8.40 6.68 -0.66
N SER A 35 -9.09 5.61 -1.02
CA SER A 35 -8.59 4.63 -1.97
C SER A 35 -9.72 3.97 -2.73
N SER A 36 -9.48 3.68 -4.02
CA SER A 36 -10.41 2.89 -4.84
C SER A 36 -10.17 1.38 -4.73
N LEU A 37 -9.21 0.91 -3.92
CA LEU A 37 -8.93 -0.53 -3.81
C LEU A 37 -10.13 -1.29 -3.23
N LYS A 38 -10.97 -0.64 -2.41
CA LYS A 38 -12.25 -1.21 -1.99
C LYS A 38 -13.12 -1.60 -3.20
N ASP A 39 -13.22 -0.72 -4.18
CA ASP A 39 -14.00 -0.95 -5.40
C ASP A 39 -13.34 -2.05 -6.23
N THR A 40 -12.01 -2.13 -6.24
CA THR A 40 -11.30 -3.27 -6.84
C THR A 40 -11.69 -4.60 -6.21
N TRP A 41 -11.67 -4.71 -4.88
CA TRP A 41 -12.11 -5.95 -4.19
C TRP A 41 -13.56 -6.30 -4.51
N LEU A 42 -14.40 -5.27 -4.59
CA LEU A 42 -15.79 -5.36 -5.01
C LEU A 42 -15.87 -6.01 -6.41
N ASP A 43 -15.12 -5.48 -7.38
CA ASP A 43 -15.15 -5.86 -8.79
C ASP A 43 -14.60 -7.27 -9.05
N ILE A 44 -13.63 -7.73 -8.26
CA ILE A 44 -13.11 -9.11 -8.32
C ILE A 44 -13.94 -10.11 -7.50
N GLY A 45 -15.09 -9.70 -6.96
CA GLY A 45 -16.03 -10.57 -6.25
C GLY A 45 -15.71 -10.87 -4.77
N GLN A 46 -14.78 -10.13 -4.16
CA GLN A 46 -14.30 -10.38 -2.79
C GLN A 46 -15.07 -9.56 -1.76
N ARG A 47 -16.11 -10.14 -1.17
CA ARG A 47 -17.04 -9.44 -0.25
C ARG A 47 -17.59 -10.33 0.86
N PRO A 48 -17.10 -10.16 2.10
CA PRO A 48 -15.88 -9.44 2.45
C PRO A 48 -14.62 -10.20 1.96
N ILE A 49 -13.51 -9.49 1.75
CA ILE A 49 -12.18 -10.11 1.61
C ILE A 49 -11.76 -10.75 2.95
N SER A 50 -10.72 -11.57 2.99
CA SER A 50 -10.16 -12.04 4.28
C SER A 50 -9.70 -10.88 5.16
N GLU A 51 -9.92 -11.02 6.47
CA GLU A 51 -9.64 -10.00 7.49
C GLU A 51 -8.18 -9.57 7.51
N ILE A 52 -7.28 -10.53 7.32
CA ILE A 52 -5.84 -10.27 7.29
C ILE A 52 -5.45 -9.36 6.13
N TYR A 53 -6.01 -9.57 4.95
CA TYR A 53 -5.72 -8.72 3.79
C TYR A 53 -6.33 -7.33 3.92
N GLU A 54 -7.53 -7.26 4.52
CA GLU A 54 -8.16 -5.98 4.79
C GLU A 54 -7.34 -5.17 5.79
N ASP A 55 -6.96 -5.77 6.92
CA ASP A 55 -6.13 -5.11 7.93
C ASP A 55 -4.77 -4.71 7.37
N LEU A 56 -4.09 -5.60 6.64
CA LEU A 56 -2.81 -5.31 6.00
C LEU A 56 -2.91 -4.08 5.10
N PHE A 57 -3.98 -3.99 4.31
CA PHE A 57 -4.22 -2.83 3.45
C PHE A 57 -4.51 -1.57 4.29
N ILE A 58 -5.36 -1.65 5.31
CA ILE A 58 -5.68 -0.51 6.19
C ILE A 58 -4.43 0.02 6.90
N ILE A 59 -3.55 -0.86 7.39
CA ILE A 59 -2.28 -0.49 8.01
C ILE A 59 -1.42 0.29 7.00
N SER A 60 -1.22 -0.27 5.81
CA SER A 60 -0.38 0.36 4.77
C SER A 60 -0.95 1.69 4.27
N LEU A 61 -2.27 1.78 4.12
CA LEU A 61 -2.96 2.99 3.68
C LEU A 61 -2.87 4.09 4.75
N SER A 62 -2.96 3.72 6.03
CA SER A 62 -2.76 4.63 7.16
C SER A 62 -1.34 5.19 7.19
N VAL A 63 -0.33 4.31 7.06
CA VAL A 63 1.08 4.71 6.98
C VAL A 63 1.30 5.66 5.80
N PHE A 64 0.80 5.33 4.62
CA PHE A 64 0.90 6.17 3.42
C PHE A 64 0.28 7.56 3.63
N ALA A 65 -0.91 7.62 4.21
CA ALA A 65 -1.59 8.90 4.46
C ALA A 65 -0.82 9.77 5.45
N VAL A 66 -0.35 9.19 6.54
CA VAL A 66 0.46 9.88 7.56
C VAL A 66 1.77 10.34 6.96
N ASP A 67 2.47 9.47 6.21
CA ASP A 67 3.72 9.80 5.54
C ASP A 67 3.56 11.01 4.61
N LYS A 68 2.44 11.11 3.88
CA LYS A 68 2.11 12.21 2.96
C LYS A 68 1.73 13.53 3.64
N ARG A 69 1.25 13.50 4.89
CA ARG A 69 0.71 14.70 5.57
C ARG A 69 1.62 15.27 6.64
N LEU A 70 2.45 14.45 7.29
CA LEU A 70 3.34 14.92 8.34
C LEU A 70 4.63 15.46 7.72
N SER A 71 4.72 16.77 7.56
CA SER A 71 5.91 17.44 7.00
C SER A 71 7.13 17.29 7.91
N ARG A 72 8.24 16.78 7.36
CA ARG A 72 9.54 16.72 8.05
C ARG A 72 10.10 18.11 8.38
N TRP A 73 9.75 19.14 7.61
CA TRP A 73 10.27 20.51 7.82
C TRP A 73 9.88 21.13 9.17
N ARG A 74 8.88 20.55 9.84
CA ARG A 74 8.39 20.99 11.15
C ARG A 74 9.10 20.31 12.32
N THR A 75 10.01 19.36 12.07
CA THR A 75 10.81 18.71 13.12
C THR A 75 12.06 19.53 13.43
N LYS A 76 12.66 19.32 14.61
CA LYS A 76 13.84 20.08 15.07
C LYS A 76 15.03 19.95 14.11
N ASP A 77 15.24 18.74 13.59
CA ASP A 77 16.29 18.38 12.63
C ASP A 77 15.84 18.54 11.17
N LYS A 78 14.59 18.96 10.95
CA LYS A 78 13.91 19.01 9.64
C LYS A 78 13.92 17.67 8.89
N TRP A 79 14.06 16.56 9.60
CA TRP A 79 14.25 15.23 9.02
C TRP A 79 13.43 14.13 9.67
N THR A 80 13.70 13.77 10.93
CA THR A 80 13.12 12.59 11.60
C THR A 80 11.84 12.95 12.35
N ARG A 81 10.73 12.34 11.95
CA ARG A 81 9.44 12.46 12.64
C ARG A 81 9.35 11.41 13.73
N LYS A 82 8.67 11.75 14.84
CA LYS A 82 8.23 10.80 15.86
C LYS A 82 6.72 10.63 15.74
N ILE A 83 6.28 9.46 15.31
CA ILE A 83 4.91 9.17 14.93
C ILE A 83 4.36 8.09 15.86
N ARG A 84 3.37 8.44 16.67
CA ARG A 84 2.59 7.50 17.48
C ARG A 84 1.21 7.38 16.85
N ILE A 85 0.84 6.18 16.40
CA ILE A 85 -0.36 5.97 15.59
C ILE A 85 -1.23 4.86 16.17
N SER A 86 -2.54 5.09 16.24
CA SER A 86 -3.55 4.11 16.62
C SER A 86 -4.33 3.65 15.38
N ILE A 87 -4.23 2.37 15.02
CA ILE A 87 -4.82 1.79 13.81
C ILE A 87 -5.87 0.73 14.19
N PRO A 88 -7.10 0.80 13.66
CA PRO A 88 -8.10 -0.22 13.93
C PRO A 88 -7.85 -1.44 13.05
N VAL A 89 -7.86 -2.62 13.65
CA VAL A 89 -7.66 -3.91 12.98
C VAL A 89 -8.73 -4.91 13.43
N LEU A 90 -9.05 -5.86 12.57
CA LEU A 90 -10.00 -6.94 12.83
C LEU A 90 -9.34 -8.06 13.65
N GLN A 91 -8.08 -8.39 13.35
CA GLN A 91 -7.34 -9.51 13.96
C GLN A 91 -6.29 -9.02 14.98
N LEU A 92 -6.75 -8.37 16.06
CA LEU A 92 -5.88 -7.64 17.01
C LEU A 92 -4.71 -8.48 17.55
N ASP A 93 -5.00 -9.67 18.08
CA ASP A 93 -3.99 -10.52 18.72
C ASP A 93 -2.83 -10.82 17.77
N LYS A 94 -3.15 -11.14 16.51
CA LYS A 94 -2.15 -11.40 15.48
C LYS A 94 -1.30 -10.17 15.17
N TRP A 95 -1.91 -9.00 15.08
CA TRP A 95 -1.17 -7.77 14.73
C TRP A 95 -0.30 -7.27 15.87
N GLU A 96 -0.72 -7.42 17.12
CA GLU A 96 0.08 -6.99 18.27
C GLU A 96 1.40 -7.76 18.39
N GLU A 97 1.42 -9.05 18.09
CA GLU A 97 2.66 -9.84 18.05
C GLU A 97 3.66 -9.31 17.01
N THR A 98 3.17 -8.70 15.93
CA THR A 98 4.02 -8.17 14.83
C THR A 98 4.44 -6.71 15.01
N LYS A 99 4.00 -6.03 16.06
CA LYS A 99 4.27 -4.61 16.29
C LYS A 99 5.76 -4.24 16.28
N PRO A 100 6.69 -5.02 16.89
CA PRO A 100 8.13 -4.73 16.79
C PRO A 100 8.64 -4.76 15.35
N ASN A 101 8.22 -5.76 14.56
CA ASN A 101 8.60 -5.90 13.15
C ASN A 101 8.06 -4.74 12.31
N TRP A 102 6.81 -4.32 12.54
CA TRP A 102 6.23 -3.15 11.88
C TRP A 102 7.02 -1.88 12.20
N ASN A 103 7.30 -1.60 13.46
CA ASN A 103 8.04 -0.40 13.85
C ASN A 103 9.45 -0.39 13.26
N SER A 104 10.17 -1.52 13.27
CA SER A 104 11.49 -1.65 12.66
C SER A 104 11.45 -1.45 11.13
N THR A 105 10.52 -2.14 10.45
CA THR A 105 10.34 -2.08 9.00
C THR A 105 10.02 -0.66 8.55
N LEU A 106 9.07 0.02 9.22
CA LEU A 106 8.71 1.39 8.88
C LEU A 106 9.82 2.39 9.18
N SER A 107 10.56 2.19 10.28
CA SER A 107 11.70 3.04 10.61
C SER A 107 12.79 2.94 9.55
N PHE A 108 13.07 1.74 9.05
CA PHE A 108 13.98 1.54 7.93
C PHE A 108 13.45 2.17 6.64
N LEU A 109 12.19 1.94 6.30
CA LEU A 109 11.59 2.39 5.04
C LEU A 109 11.52 3.93 4.95
N THR A 110 11.09 4.57 6.04
CA THR A 110 10.80 6.01 6.05
C THR A 110 11.90 6.87 6.66
N GLY A 111 12.77 6.29 7.50
CA GLY A 111 13.76 7.03 8.28
C GLY A 111 13.16 7.82 9.45
N ASP A 112 11.96 7.45 9.89
CA ASP A 112 11.24 8.05 11.01
C ASP A 112 11.16 7.09 12.19
N ILE A 113 10.75 7.59 13.36
CA ILE A 113 10.53 6.77 14.55
C ILE A 113 9.02 6.48 14.63
N TRP A 114 8.67 5.20 14.55
CA TRP A 114 7.29 4.72 14.59
C TRP A 114 6.96 4.02 15.89
N ASP A 115 5.80 4.35 16.44
CA ASP A 115 5.13 3.65 17.54
C ASP A 115 3.69 3.33 17.10
N ILE A 116 3.53 2.18 16.44
CA ILE A 116 2.21 1.66 16.07
C ILE A 116 1.53 1.03 17.27
N ASN A 117 0.26 1.35 17.46
CA ASN A 117 -0.62 0.71 18.42
C ASN A 117 -1.85 0.24 17.65
N PHE A 118 -2.20 -1.04 17.79
CA PHE A 118 -3.40 -1.57 17.17
C PHE A 118 -4.56 -1.48 18.16
N ARG A 119 -5.78 -1.44 17.63
CA ARG A 119 -6.98 -1.54 18.44
C ARG A 119 -8.02 -2.40 17.73
N GLN A 120 -8.81 -3.11 18.52
CA GLN A 120 -9.87 -3.97 17.99
C GLN A 120 -10.91 -3.14 17.24
N SER A 121 -11.30 -3.62 16.07
CA SER A 121 -12.47 -3.15 15.34
C SER A 121 -13.26 -4.36 14.87
N VAL A 122 -14.57 -4.18 14.72
CA VAL A 122 -15.47 -5.17 14.08
C VAL A 122 -15.95 -4.68 12.72
N ALA A 123 -15.58 -3.45 12.33
CA ALA A 123 -16.11 -2.83 11.14
C ALA A 123 -15.30 -3.21 9.90
N ARG A 124 -16.01 -3.72 8.90
CA ARG A 124 -15.45 -4.18 7.62
C ARG A 124 -15.42 -3.05 6.60
N TYR A 125 -14.23 -2.68 6.13
CA TYR A 125 -14.04 -1.63 5.12
C TYR A 125 -14.61 -2.05 3.77
N GLY A 126 -14.38 -3.31 3.36
CA GLY A 126 -14.82 -3.87 2.08
C GLY A 126 -16.27 -4.37 2.04
N ASP A 127 -17.02 -4.25 3.13
CA ASP A 127 -18.38 -4.77 3.19
C ASP A 127 -19.33 -3.89 2.37
N SER A 128 -19.97 -4.52 1.40
CA SER A 128 -20.92 -3.90 0.47
C SER A 128 -21.89 -4.98 -0.01
N SER A 129 -23.15 -4.79 0.32
CA SER A 129 -24.25 -5.65 -0.14
C SER A 129 -24.60 -5.46 -1.62
N LYS A 130 -24.05 -4.44 -2.30
CA LYS A 130 -24.45 -4.06 -3.67
C LYS A 130 -23.57 -4.67 -4.75
N PRO A 131 -24.14 -5.27 -5.82
CA PRO A 131 -23.57 -5.52 -7.13
C PRO A 131 -22.22 -4.93 -7.49
N SER A 132 -21.23 -5.66 -8.01
CA SER A 132 -20.24 -4.95 -8.85
C SER A 132 -20.97 -4.55 -10.12
N ARG A 133 -20.72 -3.33 -10.60
CA ARG A 133 -21.21 -2.88 -11.89
C ARG A 133 -20.31 -3.32 -13.04
N TYR A 134 -19.05 -3.65 -12.72
CA TYR A 134 -17.98 -3.95 -13.68
C TYR A 134 -17.15 -5.12 -13.13
N PRO A 135 -17.69 -6.35 -13.13
CA PRO A 135 -16.96 -7.50 -12.60
C PRO A 135 -15.67 -7.75 -13.40
N VAL A 136 -14.59 -8.07 -12.69
CA VAL A 136 -13.28 -8.37 -13.26
C VAL A 136 -12.88 -9.78 -12.83
N ASP A 137 -12.62 -10.65 -13.80
CA ASP A 137 -12.11 -12.00 -13.52
C ASP A 137 -10.59 -11.96 -13.42
N ILE A 138 -10.05 -12.44 -12.30
CA ILE A 138 -8.61 -12.63 -12.08
C ILE A 138 -8.26 -14.07 -11.73
N SER A 139 -9.24 -14.98 -11.76
CA SER A 139 -9.11 -16.35 -11.25
C SER A 139 -8.08 -17.19 -12.00
N LYS A 140 -7.78 -16.83 -13.25
CA LYS A 140 -6.78 -17.50 -14.11
C LYS A 140 -5.35 -17.01 -13.87
N SER A 141 -5.15 -16.01 -13.03
CA SER A 141 -3.82 -15.45 -12.77
C SER A 141 -3.03 -16.41 -11.89
N THR A 142 -1.85 -16.80 -12.33
CA THR A 142 -0.89 -17.60 -11.58
C THR A 142 0.10 -16.74 -10.79
N ALA A 143 0.16 -15.43 -11.08
CA ALA A 143 1.02 -14.46 -10.40
C ALA A 143 0.38 -13.07 -10.32
N VAL A 144 0.78 -12.28 -9.32
CA VAL A 144 0.50 -10.84 -9.25
C VAL A 144 1.81 -10.07 -9.40
N SER A 145 1.87 -9.07 -10.27
CA SER A 145 3.08 -8.25 -10.45
C SER A 145 2.77 -6.77 -10.36
N LEU A 146 3.60 -6.03 -9.61
CA LEU A 146 3.50 -4.57 -9.57
C LEU A 146 3.86 -3.96 -10.93
N PHE A 147 3.00 -3.07 -11.42
CA PHE A 147 3.08 -2.53 -12.77
C PHE A 147 2.96 -1.00 -12.80
N SER A 148 4.10 -0.31 -12.82
CA SER A 148 4.16 1.16 -12.86
C SER A 148 3.99 1.75 -14.27
N GLY A 149 4.11 0.93 -15.32
CA GLY A 149 4.19 1.40 -16.72
C GLY A 149 5.58 1.97 -17.09
N GLY A 150 6.58 1.73 -16.23
CA GLY A 150 8.00 1.93 -16.52
C GLY A 150 8.63 0.72 -17.21
N LEU A 151 9.87 0.88 -17.67
CA LEU A 151 10.62 -0.16 -18.38
C LEU A 151 10.75 -1.43 -17.54
N ASP A 152 11.19 -1.31 -16.29
CA ASP A 152 11.46 -2.45 -15.40
C ASP A 152 10.21 -3.30 -15.17
N SER A 153 9.09 -2.65 -14.81
CA SER A 153 7.81 -3.33 -14.65
C SER A 153 7.29 -3.99 -15.93
N PHE A 154 7.64 -3.44 -17.10
CA PHE A 154 7.27 -3.99 -18.39
C PHE A 154 8.14 -5.20 -18.76
N CYS A 155 9.45 -5.12 -18.54
CA CYS A 155 10.37 -6.24 -18.70
C CYS A 155 10.02 -7.41 -17.77
N GLY A 156 9.70 -7.15 -16.49
CA GLY A 156 9.26 -8.20 -15.57
C GLY A 156 7.96 -8.86 -16.01
N ALA A 157 6.98 -8.09 -16.50
CA ALA A 157 5.76 -8.68 -17.07
C ALA A 157 6.06 -9.59 -18.27
N ILE A 158 6.94 -9.16 -19.18
CA ILE A 158 7.38 -9.96 -20.33
C ILE A 158 8.07 -11.25 -19.88
N GLU A 159 8.94 -11.17 -18.87
CA GLU A 159 9.68 -12.32 -18.35
C GLU A 159 8.73 -13.37 -17.75
N LEU A 160 7.77 -12.95 -16.93
CA LEU A 160 6.74 -13.85 -16.40
C LEU A 160 5.94 -14.53 -17.51
N LEU A 161 5.53 -13.77 -18.54
CA LEU A 161 4.78 -14.31 -19.67
C LEU A 161 5.62 -15.29 -20.51
N ASN A 162 6.92 -15.02 -20.69
CA ASN A 162 7.86 -15.93 -21.35
C ASN A 162 8.01 -17.26 -20.58
N LYS A 163 7.93 -17.23 -19.25
CA LYS A 163 7.90 -18.44 -18.40
C LYS A 163 6.57 -19.21 -18.48
N GLY A 164 5.58 -18.67 -19.20
CA GLY A 164 4.26 -19.29 -19.35
C GLY A 164 3.26 -18.90 -18.27
N GLU A 165 3.59 -17.94 -17.40
CA GLU A 165 2.70 -17.48 -16.33
C GLU A 165 1.55 -16.65 -16.88
N SER A 166 0.41 -16.69 -16.19
CA SER A 166 -0.71 -15.76 -16.40
C SER A 166 -0.70 -14.72 -15.29
N VAL A 167 -0.66 -13.43 -15.63
CA VAL A 167 -0.28 -12.38 -14.68
C VAL A 167 -1.40 -11.37 -14.48
N CYS A 168 -1.70 -11.07 -13.21
CA CYS A 168 -2.48 -9.90 -12.84
C CYS A 168 -1.53 -8.74 -12.50
N LEU A 169 -1.54 -7.71 -13.34
CA LEU A 169 -0.73 -6.51 -13.19
C LEU A 169 -1.44 -5.51 -12.28
N LEU A 170 -0.79 -5.06 -11.21
CA LEU A 170 -1.35 -4.06 -10.29
C LEU A 170 -0.62 -2.73 -10.41
N GLY A 171 -1.34 -1.68 -10.79
CA GLY A 171 -0.83 -0.32 -10.93
C GLY A 171 -1.47 0.69 -9.99
N HIS A 172 -0.70 1.72 -9.60
CA HIS A 172 -1.23 2.89 -8.91
C HIS A 172 -1.48 4.03 -9.90
N ASN A 173 -2.73 4.48 -9.97
CA ASN A 173 -3.17 5.52 -10.90
C ASN A 173 -3.01 6.91 -10.25
N GLU A 174 -1.82 7.51 -10.37
CA GLU A 174 -1.58 8.86 -9.83
C GLU A 174 -2.22 9.96 -10.70
N TYR A 175 -2.28 9.77 -12.02
CA TYR A 175 -2.91 10.72 -12.96
C TYR A 175 -3.43 10.02 -14.25
N PRO A 176 -4.43 10.58 -14.96
CA PRO A 176 -5.10 9.91 -16.08
C PRO A 176 -4.18 9.47 -17.23
N LYS A 177 -3.18 10.30 -17.61
CA LYS A 177 -2.24 9.96 -18.69
C LYS A 177 -1.38 8.73 -18.40
N LEU A 178 -1.11 8.42 -17.12
CA LEU A 178 -0.37 7.21 -16.76
C LEU A 178 -1.19 5.97 -17.08
N ARG A 179 -2.50 6.03 -16.81
CA ARG A 179 -3.43 4.95 -17.11
C ARG A 179 -3.46 4.65 -18.61
N GLU A 180 -3.58 5.65 -19.46
CA GLU A 180 -3.56 5.47 -20.93
C GLU A 180 -2.29 4.73 -21.40
N LYS A 181 -1.13 5.08 -20.84
CA LYS A 181 0.12 4.39 -21.13
C LYS A 181 0.12 2.94 -20.65
N GLN A 182 -0.34 2.68 -19.43
CA GLN A 182 -0.44 1.32 -18.88
C GLN A 182 -1.38 0.44 -19.70
N GLU A 183 -2.53 0.96 -20.13
CA GLU A 183 -3.49 0.27 -21.00
C GLU A 183 -2.88 -0.04 -22.37
N SER A 184 -2.12 0.90 -22.95
CA SER A 184 -1.40 0.65 -24.21
C SER A 184 -0.38 -0.47 -24.08
N LEU A 185 0.40 -0.49 -22.99
CA LEU A 185 1.36 -1.56 -22.71
C LEU A 185 0.66 -2.91 -22.45
N LEU A 186 -0.45 -2.90 -21.71
CA LEU A 186 -1.27 -4.09 -21.47
C LEU A 186 -1.76 -4.71 -22.78
N ASN A 187 -2.25 -3.90 -23.72
CA ASN A 187 -2.68 -4.37 -25.02
C ASN A 187 -1.54 -5.00 -25.82
N LEU A 188 -0.32 -4.44 -25.72
CA LEU A 188 0.86 -5.07 -26.32
C LEU A 188 1.15 -6.44 -25.69
N LEU A 189 1.07 -6.58 -24.37
CA LEU A 189 1.28 -7.88 -23.71
C LEU A 189 0.23 -8.90 -24.15
N ARG A 190 -1.05 -8.54 -24.14
CA ARG A 190 -2.16 -9.41 -24.57
C ARG A 190 -2.00 -9.88 -26.02
N ASN A 191 -1.58 -8.98 -26.92
CA ASN A 191 -1.41 -9.31 -28.34
C ASN A 191 -0.20 -10.21 -28.61
N ASN A 192 0.89 -10.08 -27.85
CA ASN A 192 2.09 -10.89 -28.03
C ASN A 192 2.04 -12.24 -27.28
N TYR A 193 1.19 -12.35 -26.26
CA TYR A 193 1.05 -13.55 -25.42
C TYR A 193 -0.40 -14.06 -25.38
N PRO A 194 -0.99 -14.46 -26.52
CA PRO A 194 -2.41 -14.83 -26.61
C PRO A 194 -2.77 -16.13 -25.87
N ALA A 195 -1.78 -16.94 -25.49
CA ALA A 195 -1.98 -18.18 -24.73
C ALA A 195 -2.08 -17.94 -23.22
N GLN A 196 -1.61 -16.79 -22.73
CA GLN A 196 -1.56 -16.43 -21.32
C GLN A 196 -2.69 -15.45 -20.98
N PHE A 197 -3.20 -15.53 -19.76
CA PHE A 197 -4.13 -14.54 -19.26
C PHE A 197 -3.38 -13.34 -18.68
N VAL A 198 -3.71 -12.13 -19.16
CA VAL A 198 -3.11 -10.88 -18.67
C VAL A 198 -4.22 -9.91 -18.31
N GLU A 199 -4.30 -9.53 -17.04
CA GLU A 199 -5.26 -8.55 -16.55
C GLU A 199 -4.56 -7.37 -15.87
N PHE A 200 -5.18 -6.20 -15.91
CA PHE A 200 -4.66 -5.02 -15.24
C PHE A 200 -5.68 -4.48 -14.25
N ILE A 201 -5.22 -4.30 -13.02
CA ILE A 201 -5.96 -3.65 -11.96
C ILE A 201 -5.26 -2.35 -11.61
N GLY A 202 -5.97 -1.25 -11.79
CA GLY A 202 -5.53 0.07 -11.36
C GLY A 202 -6.24 0.48 -10.07
N PHE A 203 -5.50 0.93 -9.06
CA PHE A 203 -6.09 1.54 -7.87
C PHE A 203 -5.54 2.95 -7.61
N THR A 204 -6.31 3.74 -6.89
CA THR A 204 -5.92 5.08 -6.45
C THR A 204 -5.79 5.11 -4.94
N ALA A 205 -4.95 6.00 -4.42
CA ALA A 205 -4.86 6.27 -3.00
C ALA A 205 -4.39 7.71 -2.76
N ASN A 206 -5.03 8.43 -1.85
CA ASN A 206 -4.66 9.80 -1.53
C ASN A 206 -5.06 10.20 -0.11
N SER A 207 -4.53 11.32 0.37
CA SER A 207 -4.88 11.88 1.68
C SER A 207 -5.02 13.40 1.67
N ARG A 208 -6.07 13.90 2.31
CA ARG A 208 -6.32 15.33 2.60
C ARG A 208 -5.77 15.69 3.98
N ALA A 209 -5.71 16.98 4.27
CA ALA A 209 -5.26 17.46 5.58
C ALA A 209 -6.21 16.96 6.67
N PRO A 210 -5.71 16.20 7.68
CA PRO A 210 -6.52 15.80 8.83
C PRO A 210 -6.79 16.98 9.75
N LYS A 211 -7.72 16.77 10.68
CA LYS A 211 -8.03 17.70 11.77
C LYS A 211 -7.94 17.01 13.12
N ASN A 212 -7.69 17.77 14.18
CA ASN A 212 -7.88 17.27 15.55
C ASN A 212 -9.33 17.48 16.03
N GLN A 213 -9.62 17.11 17.28
CA GLN A 213 -10.95 17.29 17.88
C GLN A 213 -11.40 18.76 17.99
N GLU A 214 -10.45 19.69 18.07
CA GLU A 214 -10.68 21.14 18.11
C GLU A 214 -10.82 21.76 16.71
N ASP A 215 -11.04 20.95 15.68
CA ASP A 215 -11.16 21.36 14.27
C ASP A 215 -9.90 22.05 13.69
N THR A 216 -8.76 21.96 14.38
CA THR A 216 -7.48 22.49 13.90
C THR A 216 -6.93 21.61 12.78
N VAL A 217 -6.68 22.23 11.63
CA VAL A 217 -6.15 21.55 10.44
C VAL A 217 -4.64 21.32 10.56
N LEU A 218 -4.18 20.11 10.27
CA LEU A 218 -2.75 19.82 10.16
C LEU A 218 -2.15 20.54 8.95
N LYS A 219 -1.31 21.54 9.22
CA LYS A 219 -0.58 22.29 8.20
C LYS A 219 0.65 21.53 7.70
N GLY A 220 0.88 21.66 6.39
CA GLY A 220 2.03 21.09 5.69
C GLY A 220 1.68 19.84 4.88
N THR A 221 2.54 19.52 3.93
CA THR A 221 2.53 18.28 3.15
C THR A 221 3.95 17.70 3.16
N GLU A 222 4.04 16.42 2.90
CA GLU A 222 5.30 15.70 2.75
C GLU A 222 5.34 15.05 1.37
N ASN A 223 6.34 15.44 0.58
CA ASN A 223 6.43 15.07 -0.83
C ASN A 223 7.43 13.92 -1.06
N THR A 224 8.15 13.46 -0.04
CA THR A 224 9.14 12.37 -0.17
C THR A 224 8.53 11.00 -0.41
N SER A 225 7.25 10.79 -0.06
CA SER A 225 6.47 9.57 -0.36
C SER A 225 7.19 8.25 -0.02
N ARG A 226 7.95 8.22 1.07
CA ARG A 226 8.84 7.10 1.41
C ARG A 226 8.10 5.83 1.82
N GLY A 227 6.88 5.97 2.34
CA GLY A 227 6.00 4.86 2.68
C GLY A 227 5.15 4.31 1.52
N ARG A 228 5.26 4.89 0.31
CA ARG A 228 4.40 4.54 -0.83
C ARG A 228 4.56 3.10 -1.30
N SER A 229 5.77 2.55 -1.28
CA SER A 229 6.05 1.19 -1.72
C SER A 229 5.30 0.13 -0.90
N LEU A 230 5.21 0.35 0.42
CA LEU A 230 4.48 -0.54 1.33
C LEU A 230 3.00 -0.63 0.94
N LEU A 231 2.37 0.49 0.59
CA LEU A 231 0.98 0.49 0.14
C LEU A 231 0.79 -0.37 -1.12
N PHE A 232 1.71 -0.26 -2.07
CA PHE A 232 1.64 -1.01 -3.33
C PHE A 232 1.80 -2.51 -3.07
N LEU A 233 2.75 -2.87 -2.21
CA LEU A 233 2.97 -4.25 -1.79
C LEU A 233 1.77 -4.85 -1.08
N CYS A 234 1.22 -4.16 -0.09
CA CYS A 234 0.05 -4.63 0.64
C CYS A 234 -1.18 -4.76 -0.27
N ALA A 235 -1.35 -3.85 -1.24
CA ALA A 235 -2.40 -3.98 -2.25
C ALA A 235 -2.19 -5.23 -3.14
N ALA A 236 -0.96 -5.49 -3.59
CA ALA A 236 -0.63 -6.68 -4.38
C ALA A 236 -0.84 -7.99 -3.61
N ILE A 237 -0.44 -8.02 -2.33
CA ILE A 237 -0.64 -9.17 -1.45
C ILE A 237 -2.13 -9.40 -1.18
N SER A 238 -2.91 -8.33 -0.99
CA SER A 238 -4.37 -8.45 -0.84
C SER A 238 -5.01 -9.08 -2.08
N LEU A 239 -4.54 -8.70 -3.27
CA LEU A 239 -5.03 -9.21 -4.54
C LEU A 239 -4.61 -10.66 -4.80
N ALA A 240 -3.34 -10.98 -4.57
CA ALA A 240 -2.82 -12.35 -4.66
C ALA A 240 -3.58 -13.26 -3.69
N GLY A 241 -3.80 -12.79 -2.46
CA GLY A 241 -4.59 -13.47 -1.44
C GLY A 241 -6.05 -13.75 -1.82
N SER A 242 -6.65 -12.90 -2.65
CA SER A 242 -7.99 -13.10 -3.22
C SER A 242 -8.04 -14.17 -4.32
N ILE A 243 -6.93 -14.39 -5.02
CA ILE A 243 -6.79 -15.46 -6.02
C ILE A 243 -6.45 -16.78 -5.32
N GLY A 244 -5.47 -16.76 -4.42
CA GLY A 244 -5.08 -17.90 -3.60
C GLY A 244 -3.84 -17.63 -2.74
N SER A 245 -3.72 -18.32 -1.60
CA SER A 245 -2.63 -18.14 -0.63
C SER A 245 -1.23 -18.55 -1.12
N HIS A 246 -1.13 -19.15 -2.30
CA HIS A 246 0.10 -19.63 -2.93
C HIS A 246 0.55 -18.72 -4.09
N ILE A 247 -0.25 -17.73 -4.46
CA ILE A 247 0.04 -16.84 -5.59
C ILE A 247 1.22 -15.93 -5.23
N PRO A 248 2.34 -15.99 -5.98
CA PRO A 248 3.49 -15.14 -5.76
C PRO A 248 3.19 -13.68 -6.13
N VAL A 249 3.84 -12.77 -5.40
CA VAL A 249 3.83 -11.33 -5.68
C VAL A 249 5.20 -10.89 -6.16
N TYR A 250 5.26 -10.29 -7.34
CA TYR A 250 6.50 -9.82 -7.96
C TYR A 250 6.64 -8.30 -7.88
N ILE A 251 7.87 -7.85 -7.62
CA ILE A 251 8.28 -6.45 -7.74
C ILE A 251 9.42 -6.35 -8.75
N PRO A 252 9.11 -6.09 -10.03
CA PRO A 252 10.16 -5.88 -11.02
C PRO A 252 10.77 -4.49 -10.84
N GLU A 253 12.03 -4.42 -10.42
CA GLU A 253 12.80 -3.18 -10.33
C GLU A 253 14.30 -3.47 -10.49
N ASN A 254 15.02 -2.55 -11.15
CA ASN A 254 16.46 -2.70 -11.30
C ASN A 254 17.18 -2.66 -9.94
N GLY A 255 17.91 -3.73 -9.59
CA GLY A 255 18.65 -3.87 -8.32
C GLY A 255 19.65 -2.74 -8.00
N PHE A 256 20.21 -2.06 -9.01
CA PHE A 256 21.07 -0.88 -8.83
C PHE A 256 20.32 0.37 -8.32
N ILE A 257 19.01 0.45 -8.57
CA ILE A 257 18.14 1.51 -8.05
C ILE A 257 17.66 1.10 -6.64
N GLY A 258 17.26 -0.16 -6.46
CA GLY A 258 16.79 -0.71 -5.17
C GLY A 258 17.85 -0.72 -4.06
N LEU A 259 19.13 -0.93 -4.38
CA LEU A 259 20.24 -0.88 -3.42
C LEU A 259 20.58 0.54 -2.93
N ASN A 260 20.05 1.58 -3.59
CA ASN A 260 20.34 2.97 -3.25
C ASN A 260 21.85 3.28 -3.14
N ILE A 261 22.64 2.80 -4.11
CA ILE A 261 24.07 3.12 -4.15
C ILE A 261 24.22 4.61 -4.53
N PRO A 262 24.93 5.45 -3.75
CA PRO A 262 25.04 6.88 -3.99
C PRO A 262 26.03 7.20 -5.13
N LEU A 263 25.70 6.75 -6.34
CA LEU A 263 26.52 6.96 -7.55
C LEU A 263 26.29 8.35 -8.18
N THR A 264 25.25 9.07 -7.77
CA THR A 264 24.94 10.43 -8.24
C THR A 264 24.43 11.31 -7.08
N ASN A 265 24.59 12.64 -7.18
CA ASN A 265 24.08 13.58 -6.15
C ASN A 265 22.55 13.54 -5.99
N SER A 266 21.81 13.09 -7.02
CA SER A 266 20.37 12.79 -6.94
C SER A 266 20.01 11.58 -6.07
N ARG A 267 21.01 10.83 -5.59
CA ARG A 267 20.86 9.65 -4.72
C ARG A 267 21.41 9.88 -3.30
N LYS A 268 21.73 11.12 -2.93
CA LYS A 268 22.07 11.50 -1.55
C LYS A 268 20.80 11.81 -0.76
N GLY A 269 20.55 11.08 0.32
CA GLY A 269 19.54 11.45 1.32
C GLY A 269 18.09 11.19 0.90
N THR A 270 17.27 12.26 0.82
CA THR A 270 15.79 12.18 0.74
C THR A 270 15.27 11.62 -0.58
N CYS A 271 16.08 11.70 -1.64
CA CYS A 271 15.70 11.42 -3.03
C CYS A 271 15.79 9.96 -3.42
N SER A 272 16.17 9.07 -2.50
CA SER A 272 16.21 7.64 -2.77
C SER A 272 15.17 6.88 -1.98
N THR A 273 14.26 6.26 -2.70
CA THR A 273 13.22 5.41 -2.15
C THR A 273 13.78 4.01 -1.95
N ARG A 274 13.76 3.49 -0.72
CA ARG A 274 14.21 2.12 -0.37
C ARG A 274 13.19 1.04 -0.78
N THR A 275 12.44 1.29 -1.86
CA THR A 275 11.21 0.60 -2.29
C THR A 275 11.40 -0.92 -2.44
N THR A 276 12.52 -1.33 -3.03
CA THR A 276 12.88 -2.73 -3.31
C THR A 276 14.16 -3.14 -2.60
N HIS A 277 14.57 -2.40 -1.57
CA HIS A 277 15.78 -2.72 -0.84
C HIS A 277 15.64 -4.12 -0.19
N PRO A 278 16.61 -5.05 -0.38
CA PRO A 278 16.47 -6.43 0.10
C PRO A 278 16.20 -6.54 1.61
N TYR A 279 16.80 -5.65 2.41
CA TYR A 279 16.51 -5.56 3.85
C TYR A 279 15.04 -5.22 4.13
N PHE A 280 14.45 -4.28 3.39
CA PHE A 280 13.04 -3.92 3.57
C PHE A 280 12.13 -5.12 3.23
N ILE A 281 12.36 -5.78 2.08
CA ILE A 281 11.56 -6.95 1.69
C ILE A 281 11.71 -8.10 2.69
N ARG A 282 12.93 -8.36 3.19
CA ARG A 282 13.15 -9.37 4.23
C ARG A 282 12.43 -9.02 5.53
N SER A 283 12.64 -7.81 6.03
CA SER A 283 11.99 -7.31 7.25
C SER A 283 10.46 -7.31 7.14
N PHE A 284 9.93 -7.04 5.95
CA PHE A 284 8.50 -7.10 5.69
C PHE A 284 7.98 -8.54 5.62
N ASN A 285 8.72 -9.47 5.01
CA ASN A 285 8.36 -10.90 4.98
C ASN A 285 8.45 -11.58 6.36
N GLU A 286 9.16 -10.99 7.32
CA GLU A 286 9.17 -11.44 8.73
C GLU A 286 7.87 -11.08 9.46
N ILE A 287 7.05 -10.18 8.92
CA ILE A 287 5.68 -9.96 9.39
C ILE A 287 4.85 -11.14 8.84
N ASP A 288 4.29 -11.97 9.72
CA ASP A 288 3.66 -13.24 9.36
C ASP A 288 2.36 -13.07 8.55
N LEU A 289 2.50 -12.82 7.25
CA LEU A 289 1.43 -12.55 6.29
C LEU A 289 1.31 -13.71 5.29
N PRO A 290 0.14 -14.35 5.12
CA PRO A 290 -0.16 -15.08 3.90
C PRO A 290 -0.50 -14.08 2.78
N PRO A 291 -0.16 -14.34 1.49
CA PRO A 291 0.94 -15.17 1.01
C PRO A 291 2.32 -14.59 1.38
N LYS A 292 3.27 -15.45 1.76
CA LYS A 292 4.62 -15.06 2.22
C LYS A 292 5.61 -14.67 1.11
N ALA A 293 5.31 -14.99 -0.16
CA ALA A 293 6.29 -14.94 -1.24
C ALA A 293 6.23 -13.61 -2.02
N VAL A 294 6.76 -12.54 -1.43
CA VAL A 294 7.19 -11.36 -2.21
C VAL A 294 8.55 -11.65 -2.81
N GLN A 295 8.63 -11.66 -4.14
CA GLN A 295 9.86 -11.93 -4.88
C GLN A 295 10.32 -10.67 -5.62
N ILE A 296 11.63 -10.40 -5.55
CA ILE A 296 12.28 -9.39 -6.40
C ILE A 296 12.78 -10.14 -7.64
N GLU A 297 12.28 -9.77 -8.81
CA GLU A 297 12.88 -10.19 -10.08
C GLU A 297 13.89 -9.13 -10.52
N SER A 298 15.11 -9.59 -10.79
CA SER A 298 16.26 -8.79 -11.22
C SER A 298 16.68 -9.14 -12.64
#